data_AF-A0A182UDU7-F1
#
_entry.id   AF-A0A182UDU7-F1
#
_cell.length_a   1.000
_cell.length_b   1.000
_cell.length_c   1.000
_cell.angle_alpha   90.00
_cell.angle_beta   90.00
_cell.angle_gamma   90.00
#
_symmetry.space_group_name_H-M   'P 1'
#
loop_
_entity.id
_entity.type
_entity.pdbx_description
1 polymer ?
#
loop_
_entity_poly.entity_id
_entity_poly.type
_entity_poly.pdbx_seq_one_letter_code
_entity_poly.pdbx_strand_id
1 'polypeptide(L)'
;MSHYRGDVLLTLCLTLATIPYDRCVLAIPTNAEPPKEIVYPKCTGPGEPGQCQTFDYRYRFEQTINNCTQFIWGGCGGNLQNNFETYEQCMQQCANETQTPQPPVPLTTTVDPSSTSVRTQPQEAWSLHSSSSTLAPVPDELRGSELTFKETGYEKTFMFAKNNTFIQMDGETIQTFQLRLCREISFQFRTRLPHGLLVYHNVKTPSGVKLDPYALYVIVEKGQLKVVHVFGNHSTSVTVGEGLNRDEWHSVMVRIDVHGARLIARVDNNKEEVYLKGLNHETNYGVSINLMSVVLVGVPQD
;
A
#
# COMPACT_ATOMS: atom_id res chain seq x y z
N MET A 1 39.66 -14.21 0.78
CA MET A 1 38.34 -14.75 0.40
C MET A 1 37.29 -13.71 0.79
N SER A 2 36.81 -12.91 -0.17
CA SER A 2 35.73 -11.94 0.10
C SER A 2 34.39 -12.64 0.07
N HIS A 3 33.73 -12.74 1.21
CA HIS A 3 32.30 -13.03 1.27
C HIS A 3 31.55 -11.81 0.73
N TYR A 4 31.19 -11.84 -0.55
CA TYR A 4 30.18 -10.93 -1.09
C TYR A 4 28.81 -11.38 -0.55
N ARG A 5 28.30 -10.68 0.46
CA ARG A 5 26.91 -10.82 0.92
C ARG A 5 26.07 -9.85 0.10
N GLY A 6 25.08 -10.34 -0.64
CA GLY A 6 24.08 -9.46 -1.24
C GLY A 6 23.26 -8.81 -0.14
N ASP A 7 23.20 -7.48 -0.11
CA ASP A 7 22.67 -6.74 1.04
C ASP A 7 21.16 -6.44 0.92
N VAL A 8 20.60 -6.56 -0.29
CA VAL A 8 19.15 -6.45 -0.54
C VAL A 8 18.70 -7.52 -1.54
N LEU A 9 17.65 -8.26 -1.17
CA LEU A 9 16.93 -9.19 -2.03
C LEU A 9 15.53 -8.63 -2.30
N LEU A 10 15.11 -8.60 -3.56
CA LEU A 10 13.78 -8.16 -3.97
C LEU A 10 13.14 -9.23 -4.84
N THR A 11 11.91 -9.60 -4.50
CA THR A 11 11.03 -10.38 -5.37
C THR A 11 9.95 -9.43 -5.85
N LEU A 12 9.94 -9.14 -7.15
CA LEU A 12 9.06 -8.13 -7.71
C LEU A 12 7.83 -8.79 -8.35
N CYS A 13 6.68 -8.66 -7.68
CA CYS A 13 5.36 -8.97 -8.25
C CYS A 13 4.74 -7.66 -8.78
N LEU A 14 5.30 -7.12 -9.86
CA LEU A 14 4.85 -5.85 -10.40
C LEU A 14 3.50 -6.00 -11.14
N THR A 15 2.40 -6.12 -10.41
CA THR A 15 1.08 -5.92 -10.99
C THR A 15 0.83 -4.44 -11.22
N LEU A 16 1.26 -3.93 -12.38
CA LEU A 16 0.74 -2.66 -12.91
C LEU A 16 -0.65 -2.90 -13.50
N ALA A 17 -1.59 -3.21 -12.63
CA ALA A 17 -2.98 -3.25 -13.02
C ALA A 17 -3.46 -1.80 -13.20
N THR A 18 -3.84 -1.41 -14.42
CA THR A 18 -4.86 -0.37 -14.57
C THR A 18 -6.13 -0.94 -13.98
N ILE A 19 -6.36 -0.71 -12.69
CA ILE A 19 -7.54 -1.23 -12.01
C ILE A 19 -8.74 -0.42 -12.55
N PRO A 20 -9.67 -1.01 -13.32
CA PRO A 20 -10.90 -0.32 -13.71
C PRO A 20 -11.64 0.12 -12.44
N TYR A 21 -12.30 1.28 -12.48
CA TYR A 21 -12.93 1.94 -11.33
C TYR A 21 -13.65 0.97 -10.38
N ASP A 22 -14.42 0.03 -10.93
CA ASP A 22 -15.19 -0.98 -10.20
C ASP A 22 -14.32 -1.92 -9.33
N ARG A 23 -13.10 -2.24 -9.75
CA ARG A 23 -12.16 -3.06 -8.96
C ARG A 23 -11.33 -2.25 -7.97
N CYS A 24 -11.27 -0.92 -8.09
CA CYS A 24 -10.60 -0.07 -7.10
C CYS A 24 -11.46 0.06 -5.82
N VAL A 25 -12.76 -0.18 -5.94
CA VAL A 25 -13.76 -0.19 -4.85
C VAL A 25 -14.04 -1.61 -4.33
N LEU A 26 -13.93 -2.65 -5.17
CA LEU A 26 -14.32 -4.03 -4.84
C LEU A 26 -13.17 -4.96 -4.42
N ALA A 27 -12.32 -4.54 -3.49
CA ALA A 27 -11.48 -5.46 -2.71
C ALA A 27 -12.23 -6.02 -1.48
N ILE A 28 -13.53 -6.32 -1.63
CA ILE A 28 -14.30 -7.12 -0.68
C ILE A 28 -14.66 -8.42 -1.40
N PRO A 29 -14.09 -9.58 -1.04
CA PRO A 29 -14.50 -10.85 -1.60
C PRO A 29 -15.97 -11.09 -1.25
N THR A 30 -16.77 -11.39 -2.28
CA THR A 30 -18.24 -11.51 -2.22
C THR A 30 -18.76 -12.73 -1.46
N ASN A 31 -17.97 -13.33 -0.56
CA ASN A 31 -18.36 -14.51 0.23
C ASN A 31 -18.04 -14.38 1.73
N ALA A 32 -17.78 -13.19 2.25
CA ALA A 32 -17.69 -13.00 3.70
C ALA A 32 -19.09 -12.70 4.28
N GLU A 33 -19.40 -13.32 5.42
CA GLU A 33 -20.55 -12.98 6.27
C GLU A 33 -20.76 -11.46 6.38
N PRO A 34 -22.01 -10.99 6.54
CA PRO A 34 -22.30 -9.55 6.64
C PRO A 34 -21.41 -8.93 7.72
N PRO A 35 -20.62 -7.88 7.39
CA PRO A 35 -19.69 -7.28 8.33
C PRO A 35 -20.45 -6.79 9.55
N LYS A 36 -20.01 -7.21 10.74
CA LYS A 36 -20.45 -6.65 12.01
C LYS A 36 -20.28 -5.13 11.93
N GLU A 37 -21.38 -4.40 11.99
CA GLU A 37 -21.40 -2.94 11.99
C GLU A 37 -20.58 -2.44 13.19
N ILE A 38 -19.44 -1.80 12.92
CA ILE A 38 -18.59 -1.22 13.96
C ILE A 38 -19.26 0.08 14.40
N VAL A 39 -19.97 0.02 15.53
CA VAL A 39 -20.58 1.22 16.13
C VAL A 39 -19.52 1.96 16.92
N TYR A 40 -19.13 3.13 16.44
CA TYR A 40 -18.22 4.03 17.16
C TYR A 40 -18.97 4.80 18.26
N PRO A 41 -18.34 5.04 19.42
CA PRO A 41 -18.80 6.03 20.37
C PRO A 41 -18.91 7.42 19.73
N LYS A 42 -19.77 8.28 20.29
CA LYS A 42 -19.98 9.66 19.82
C LYS A 42 -18.66 10.41 19.67
N CYS A 43 -18.52 11.19 18.60
CA CYS A 43 -17.33 11.99 18.32
C CYS A 43 -16.03 11.19 18.09
N THR A 44 -16.12 9.88 17.90
CA THR A 44 -14.95 9.02 17.67
C THR A 44 -15.03 8.30 16.33
N GLY A 45 -13.90 7.75 15.88
CA GLY A 45 -13.82 7.02 14.62
C GLY A 45 -13.77 7.92 13.38
N PRO A 46 -13.62 7.32 12.18
CA PRO A 46 -13.53 8.05 10.93
C PRO A 46 -14.88 8.65 10.50
N GLY A 47 -14.85 9.67 9.65
CA GLY A 47 -16.03 10.14 8.94
C GLY A 47 -16.22 9.24 7.74
N GLU A 48 -17.19 8.35 7.82
CA GLU A 48 -17.42 7.36 6.78
C GLU A 48 -18.44 7.88 5.79
N PRO A 49 -18.15 7.86 4.47
CA PRO A 49 -19.10 8.27 3.46
C PRO A 49 -20.39 7.44 3.48
N GLY A 50 -20.34 6.20 3.98
CA GLY A 50 -21.45 5.27 3.88
C GLY A 50 -21.64 4.77 2.45
N GLN A 51 -22.72 4.02 2.22
CA GLN A 51 -22.93 3.25 0.99
C GLN A 51 -23.69 3.99 -0.12
N CYS A 52 -24.32 5.11 0.22
CA CYS A 52 -25.03 5.94 -0.75
C CYS A 52 -24.06 6.85 -1.52
N GLN A 53 -24.51 7.37 -2.67
CA GLN A 53 -23.67 8.11 -3.63
C GLN A 53 -24.04 9.60 -3.74
N THR A 54 -24.58 10.21 -2.68
CA THR A 54 -24.72 11.68 -2.63
C THR A 54 -23.38 12.33 -2.28
N PHE A 55 -23.28 13.64 -2.50
CA PHE A 55 -22.06 14.41 -2.22
C PHE A 55 -22.40 15.49 -1.20
N ASP A 56 -22.68 15.08 0.04
CA ASP A 56 -23.02 16.00 1.12
C ASP A 56 -21.79 16.28 1.99
N TYR A 57 -21.38 17.54 2.08
CA TYR A 57 -20.31 17.94 2.98
C TYR A 57 -20.78 17.86 4.43
N ARG A 58 -20.04 17.12 5.25
CA ARG A 58 -20.28 16.92 6.67
C ARG A 58 -18.98 17.15 7.45
N TYR A 59 -19.08 17.29 8.76
CA TYR A 59 -17.97 17.49 9.67
C TYR A 59 -17.84 16.29 10.60
N ARG A 60 -16.61 15.87 10.86
CA ARG A 60 -16.27 14.85 11.85
C ARG A 60 -15.29 15.42 12.85
N PHE A 61 -15.33 14.96 14.08
CA PHE A 61 -14.35 15.31 15.09
C PHE A 61 -13.10 14.44 14.97
N GLU A 62 -11.94 15.09 14.92
CA GLU A 62 -10.63 14.43 14.96
C GLU A 62 -9.97 14.64 16.31
N GLN A 63 -9.94 13.57 17.10
CA GLN A 63 -9.38 13.57 18.45
C GLN A 63 -7.88 13.89 18.46
N THR A 64 -7.15 13.53 17.40
CA THR A 64 -5.69 13.75 17.28
C THR A 64 -5.31 15.23 17.25
N ILE A 65 -6.18 16.06 16.66
CA ILE A 65 -5.99 17.52 16.54
C ILE A 65 -7.01 18.31 17.37
N ASN A 66 -7.87 17.60 18.11
CA ASN A 66 -8.95 18.15 18.92
C ASN A 66 -9.83 19.16 18.15
N ASN A 67 -10.14 18.85 16.89
CA ASN A 67 -10.83 19.77 15.99
C ASN A 67 -11.72 19.02 14.99
N CYS A 68 -12.71 19.71 14.43
CA CYS A 68 -13.59 19.16 13.41
C CYS A 68 -13.04 19.35 12.01
N THR A 69 -13.01 18.28 11.21
CA THR A 69 -12.58 18.29 9.81
C THR A 69 -13.74 17.92 8.88
N GLN A 70 -13.77 18.53 7.70
CA GLN A 70 -14.82 18.29 6.71
C GLN A 70 -14.54 16.99 5.94
N PHE A 71 -15.58 16.21 5.68
CA PHE A 71 -15.56 15.00 4.87
C PHE A 71 -16.82 14.93 3.99
N ILE A 72 -16.83 14.03 3.01
CA ILE A 72 -17.99 13.79 2.15
C ILE A 72 -18.78 12.61 2.71
N TRP A 73 -20.05 12.85 3.01
CA TRP A 73 -21.02 11.83 3.35
C TRP A 73 -21.91 11.54 2.15
N GLY A 74 -22.08 10.25 1.89
CA GLY A 74 -22.81 9.67 0.77
C GLY A 74 -24.33 9.77 0.90
N GLY A 75 -24.86 10.35 1.97
CA GLY A 75 -26.30 10.56 2.16
C GLY A 75 -26.99 9.46 2.96
N CYS A 76 -26.30 8.35 3.26
CA CYS A 76 -26.81 7.31 4.15
C CYS A 76 -25.70 6.46 4.76
N GLY A 77 -25.96 5.87 5.93
CA GLY A 77 -25.04 4.97 6.62
C GLY A 77 -23.76 5.67 7.11
N GLY A 78 -22.72 4.87 7.32
CA GLY A 78 -21.44 5.34 7.87
C GLY A 78 -21.52 5.68 9.36
N ASN A 79 -20.46 6.29 9.88
CA ASN A 79 -20.32 6.68 11.27
C ASN A 79 -21.16 7.93 11.61
N LEU A 80 -22.46 7.75 11.82
CA LEU A 80 -23.40 8.82 12.16
C LEU A 80 -23.09 9.48 13.52
N GLN A 81 -22.41 8.76 14.42
CA GLN A 81 -22.00 9.24 15.74
C GLN A 81 -20.88 10.30 15.67
N ASN A 82 -20.18 10.39 14.54
CA ASN A 82 -19.15 11.39 14.26
C ASN A 82 -19.38 12.10 12.91
N ASN A 83 -20.65 12.40 12.61
CA ASN A 83 -21.09 13.06 11.40
C ASN A 83 -22.03 14.23 11.75
N PHE A 84 -21.59 15.44 11.47
CA PHE A 84 -22.29 16.67 11.79
C PHE A 84 -22.49 17.52 10.54
N GLU A 85 -23.57 18.29 10.51
CA GLU A 85 -23.89 19.11 9.33
C GLU A 85 -23.02 20.36 9.24
N THR A 86 -22.65 20.93 10.39
CA THR A 86 -21.83 22.13 10.46
C THR A 86 -20.62 21.95 11.37
N TYR A 87 -19.60 22.76 11.12
CA TYR A 87 -18.39 22.82 11.94
C TYR A 87 -18.74 23.17 13.39
N GLU A 88 -19.63 24.15 13.59
CA GLU A 88 -20.05 24.61 14.91
C GLU A 88 -20.77 23.51 15.68
N GLN A 89 -21.64 22.75 15.02
CA GLN A 89 -22.35 21.64 15.65
C GLN A 89 -21.37 20.56 16.11
N CYS A 90 -20.38 20.23 15.28
CA CYS A 90 -19.33 19.27 15.61
C CYS A 90 -18.50 19.75 16.81
N MET A 91 -18.01 20.99 16.77
CA MET A 91 -17.17 21.54 17.85
C MET A 91 -17.94 21.65 19.16
N GLN A 92 -19.20 22.09 19.12
CA GLN A 92 -20.05 22.18 20.32
C GLN A 92 -20.30 20.83 20.98
N GLN A 93 -20.50 19.79 20.17
CA GLN A 93 -20.83 18.46 20.68
C GLN A 93 -19.61 17.65 21.12
N CYS A 94 -18.45 17.91 20.53
CA CYS A 94 -17.27 17.05 20.71
C CYS A 94 -16.11 17.72 21.46
N ALA A 95 -15.93 19.04 21.33
CA ALA A 95 -14.78 19.72 21.95
C ALA A 95 -14.93 19.90 23.47
N ASN A 96 -16.14 19.72 24.02
CA ASN A 96 -16.43 19.85 25.45
C ASN A 96 -16.51 18.50 26.19
N GLU A 97 -16.43 17.37 25.48
CA GLU A 97 -16.37 16.06 26.12
C GLU A 97 -14.91 15.74 26.48
N THR A 98 -14.49 16.18 27.67
CA THR A 98 -13.32 15.61 28.34
C THR A 98 -13.62 14.16 28.71
N GLN A 99 -13.58 13.24 27.74
CA GLN A 99 -13.62 11.82 28.02
C GLN A 99 -12.20 11.28 28.18
N THR A 100 -11.83 11.14 29.45
CA THR A 100 -10.81 10.25 29.98
C THR A 100 -10.71 8.95 29.17
N PRO A 101 -9.51 8.41 28.88
CA PRO A 101 -9.38 7.10 28.25
C PRO A 101 -9.99 6.03 29.16
N GLN A 102 -11.18 5.53 28.85
CA GLN A 102 -11.69 4.33 29.50
C GLN A 102 -11.14 3.10 28.76
N PRO A 103 -10.51 2.16 29.49
CA PRO A 103 -10.09 0.89 28.90
C PRO A 103 -11.32 0.09 28.43
N PRO A 104 -11.20 -0.72 27.36
CA PRO A 104 -12.28 -1.59 26.92
C PRO A 104 -12.65 -2.55 28.05
N VAL A 105 -13.88 -2.46 28.56
CA VAL A 105 -14.45 -3.45 29.48
C VAL A 105 -14.74 -4.72 28.66
N PRO A 106 -14.20 -5.89 29.03
CA PRO A 106 -14.62 -7.15 28.45
C PRO A 106 -15.87 -7.64 29.16
N LEU A 107 -16.96 -7.88 28.41
CA LEU A 107 -18.05 -8.71 28.90
C LEU A 107 -17.76 -10.16 28.52
N THR A 108 -17.35 -10.91 29.54
CA THR A 108 -17.18 -12.35 29.55
C THR A 108 -18.53 -13.04 29.45
N THR A 109 -18.67 -14.02 28.57
CA THR A 109 -19.55 -15.17 28.83
C THR A 109 -18.78 -16.44 28.54
N THR A 110 -18.43 -17.09 29.64
CA THR A 110 -17.90 -18.44 29.79
C THR A 110 -18.80 -19.50 29.17
N VAL A 111 -18.23 -20.47 28.43
CA VAL A 111 -18.39 -21.92 28.70
C VAL A 111 -17.16 -22.66 28.13
N ASP A 112 -16.45 -23.37 29.00
CA ASP A 112 -15.52 -24.49 28.76
C ASP A 112 -16.09 -25.67 29.60
N PRO A 113 -15.60 -26.93 29.58
CA PRO A 113 -14.59 -27.59 28.74
C PRO A 113 -15.01 -28.98 28.22
N SER A 114 -14.07 -29.59 27.47
CA SER A 114 -13.66 -31.03 27.47
C SER A 114 -13.63 -31.58 26.03
N SER A 115 -12.65 -32.33 25.52
CA SER A 115 -11.53 -33.07 26.12
C SER A 115 -10.68 -33.70 25.00
N THR A 116 -9.34 -33.74 25.18
CA THR A 116 -8.36 -34.82 24.85
C THR A 116 -8.39 -35.48 23.44
N SER A 117 -7.30 -35.81 22.74
CA SER A 117 -5.97 -36.25 23.17
C SER A 117 -4.91 -36.13 22.06
N VAL A 118 -3.68 -36.00 22.53
CA VAL A 118 -2.39 -36.23 21.86
C VAL A 118 -2.34 -37.52 21.03
N ARG A 119 -1.71 -37.48 19.84
CA ARG A 119 -0.91 -38.60 19.33
C ARG A 119 0.25 -38.13 18.44
N THR A 120 1.43 -38.66 18.74
CA THR A 120 2.74 -38.34 18.17
C THR A 120 3.14 -39.35 17.08
N GLN A 121 3.98 -38.85 16.15
CA GLN A 121 5.02 -39.51 15.32
C GLN A 121 4.61 -40.18 13.99
N PRO A 122 5.56 -40.37 13.03
CA PRO A 122 6.94 -39.83 12.90
C PRO A 122 7.29 -39.22 11.52
N GLN A 123 8.48 -38.59 11.47
CA GLN A 123 9.20 -38.09 10.30
C GLN A 123 9.45 -39.15 9.22
N GLU A 124 9.34 -38.74 7.95
CA GLU A 124 10.13 -39.33 6.86
C GLU A 124 11.02 -38.27 6.22
N ALA A 125 12.29 -38.65 6.11
CA ALA A 125 13.33 -37.95 5.41
C ALA A 125 13.15 -38.14 3.91
N TRP A 126 13.21 -37.06 3.12
CA TRP A 126 13.47 -37.17 1.70
C TRP A 126 14.86 -36.66 1.35
N SER A 127 15.59 -37.63 0.82
CA SER A 127 16.96 -37.64 0.33
C SER A 127 17.24 -36.56 -0.71
N LEU A 128 18.46 -36.03 -0.62
CA LEU A 128 19.14 -35.26 -1.65
C LEU A 128 19.12 -36.02 -2.99
N HIS A 129 18.38 -35.49 -3.97
CA HIS A 129 18.62 -35.77 -5.39
C HIS A 129 19.07 -34.48 -6.06
N SER A 130 20.38 -34.41 -6.29
CA SER A 130 21.00 -33.48 -7.22
C SER A 130 20.70 -33.96 -8.64
N SER A 131 19.70 -33.38 -9.29
CA SER A 131 19.58 -33.40 -10.74
C SER A 131 19.66 -31.97 -11.27
N SER A 132 20.80 -31.66 -11.88
CA SER A 132 20.96 -30.52 -12.76
C SER A 132 20.10 -30.75 -14.02
N SER A 133 18.80 -30.54 -13.91
CA SER A 133 17.93 -30.38 -15.07
C SER A 133 17.86 -28.90 -15.39
N THR A 134 18.56 -28.48 -16.44
CA THR A 134 18.34 -27.17 -17.08
C THR A 134 16.93 -27.18 -17.69
N LEU A 135 15.94 -26.78 -16.89
CA LEU A 135 14.57 -26.55 -17.35
C LEU A 135 14.60 -25.61 -18.56
N ALA A 136 13.81 -25.93 -19.59
CA ALA A 136 13.68 -25.08 -20.76
C ALA A 136 13.05 -23.73 -20.35
N PRO A 137 13.51 -22.58 -20.87
CA PRO A 137 12.99 -21.27 -20.46
C PRO A 137 11.48 -21.12 -20.71
N VAL A 138 10.77 -20.43 -19.81
CA VAL A 138 9.34 -20.12 -20.00
C VAL A 138 9.17 -19.12 -21.15
N PRO A 139 8.37 -19.43 -22.20
CA PRO A 139 8.02 -18.49 -23.26
C PRO A 139 7.35 -17.22 -22.71
N ASP A 140 7.64 -16.05 -23.29
CA ASP A 140 7.16 -14.76 -22.79
C ASP A 140 5.63 -14.66 -22.67
N GLU A 141 4.89 -15.26 -23.60
CA GLU A 141 3.41 -15.28 -23.61
C GLU A 141 2.79 -16.05 -22.44
N LEU A 142 3.56 -16.95 -21.83
CA LEU A 142 3.14 -17.77 -20.69
C LEU A 142 3.64 -17.23 -19.36
N ARG A 143 4.40 -16.12 -19.37
CA ARG A 143 4.86 -15.46 -18.14
C ARG A 143 3.71 -14.67 -17.52
N GLY A 144 3.59 -14.77 -16.19
CA GLY A 144 2.60 -13.99 -15.44
C GLY A 144 2.99 -12.52 -15.32
N SER A 145 2.30 -11.78 -14.45
CA SER A 145 2.57 -10.36 -14.16
C SER A 145 3.81 -10.10 -13.31
N GLU A 146 4.60 -11.12 -13.01
CA GLU A 146 5.78 -11.03 -12.14
C GLU A 146 7.04 -10.88 -12.98
N LEU A 147 7.99 -10.06 -12.51
CA LEU A 147 9.26 -9.91 -13.19
C LEU A 147 10.06 -11.20 -13.04
N THR A 148 10.56 -11.72 -14.15
CA THR A 148 11.36 -12.94 -14.19
C THR A 148 12.65 -12.70 -14.98
N PHE A 149 13.69 -13.50 -14.72
CA PHE A 149 14.90 -13.48 -15.54
C PHE A 149 14.57 -13.88 -16.98
N LYS A 150 15.05 -13.11 -17.96
CA LYS A 150 14.74 -13.32 -19.38
C LYS A 150 15.21 -14.70 -19.86
N GLU A 151 16.32 -15.16 -19.31
CA GLU A 151 17.01 -16.39 -19.68
C GLU A 151 16.26 -17.64 -19.23
N THR A 152 15.52 -17.57 -18.11
CA THR A 152 14.86 -18.74 -17.51
C THR A 152 13.35 -18.62 -17.46
N GLY A 153 12.82 -17.43 -17.15
CA GLY A 153 11.39 -17.20 -16.93
C GLY A 153 10.84 -17.80 -15.63
N TYR A 154 11.71 -18.37 -14.77
CA TYR A 154 11.31 -19.03 -13.52
C TYR A 154 11.72 -18.24 -12.28
N GLU A 155 12.95 -17.75 -12.26
CA GLU A 155 13.49 -17.00 -11.13
C GLU A 155 12.87 -15.60 -11.06
N LYS A 156 12.45 -15.20 -9.86
CA LYS A 156 11.74 -13.93 -9.58
C LYS A 156 12.40 -13.09 -8.51
N THR A 157 13.48 -13.62 -7.92
CA THR A 157 14.21 -12.98 -6.83
C THR A 157 15.51 -12.41 -7.37
N PHE A 158 15.66 -11.10 -7.23
CA PHE A 158 16.81 -10.34 -7.70
C PHE A 158 17.66 -9.93 -6.50
N MET A 159 18.96 -10.22 -6.57
CA MET A 159 19.93 -9.88 -5.53
C MET A 159 20.77 -8.67 -5.95
N PHE A 160 20.80 -7.65 -5.12
CA PHE A 160 21.56 -6.43 -5.34
C PHE A 160 22.78 -6.44 -4.43
N ALA A 161 23.92 -6.91 -4.95
CA ALA A 161 25.15 -7.12 -4.18
C ALA A 161 26.17 -5.97 -4.28
N LYS A 162 25.90 -4.96 -5.10
CA LYS A 162 26.76 -3.78 -5.26
C LYS A 162 25.92 -2.51 -5.14
N ASN A 163 26.54 -1.47 -4.59
CA ASN A 163 25.99 -0.12 -4.64
C ASN A 163 25.73 0.28 -6.09
N ASN A 164 24.71 1.10 -6.30
CA ASN A 164 24.31 1.60 -7.62
C ASN A 164 23.88 0.50 -8.60
N THR A 165 23.33 -0.61 -8.08
CA THR A 165 22.72 -1.66 -8.89
C THR A 165 21.21 -1.47 -8.86
N PHE A 166 20.60 -1.36 -10.04
CA PHE A 166 19.17 -1.24 -10.20
C PHE A 166 18.70 -1.98 -11.45
N ILE A 167 17.45 -2.42 -11.41
CA ILE A 167 16.68 -2.85 -12.57
C ILE A 167 15.90 -1.63 -13.03
N GLN A 168 16.12 -1.21 -14.26
CA GLN A 168 15.30 -0.20 -14.92
C GLN A 168 14.25 -0.90 -15.76
N MET A 169 12.99 -0.51 -15.56
CA MET A 169 11.87 -0.92 -16.39
C MET A 169 11.33 0.35 -17.06
N ASP A 170 11.40 0.40 -18.39
CA ASP A 170 10.81 1.46 -19.23
C ASP A 170 10.42 0.92 -20.63
N GLY A 171 9.84 1.77 -21.48
CA GLY A 171 9.55 1.45 -22.89
C GLY A 171 8.35 0.52 -23.13
N GLU A 172 8.40 -0.27 -24.21
CA GLU A 172 7.34 -1.23 -24.62
C GLU A 172 7.16 -2.41 -23.63
N THR A 173 8.15 -2.62 -22.75
CA THR A 173 8.13 -3.68 -21.72
C THR A 173 7.10 -3.40 -20.61
N ILE A 174 6.63 -2.15 -20.49
CA ILE A 174 5.56 -1.80 -19.58
C ILE A 174 4.47 -1.02 -20.32
N GLN A 175 3.20 -1.42 -20.13
CA GLN A 175 2.07 -0.67 -20.70
C GLN A 175 2.13 0.81 -20.30
N THR A 176 1.75 1.68 -21.24
CA THR A 176 1.71 3.14 -21.05
C THR A 176 0.95 3.50 -19.76
N PHE A 177 1.54 4.30 -18.89
CA PHE A 177 0.99 4.63 -17.57
C PHE A 177 -0.10 5.70 -17.66
N GLN A 178 -1.23 5.44 -17.01
CA GLN A 178 -2.31 6.41 -16.88
C GLN A 178 -2.30 7.01 -15.48
N LEU A 179 -1.78 8.24 -15.34
CA LEU A 179 -1.75 8.90 -14.03
C LEU A 179 -3.15 9.11 -13.43
N ARG A 180 -4.20 9.10 -14.26
CA ARG A 180 -5.62 9.25 -13.90
C ARG A 180 -6.28 8.01 -13.29
N LEU A 181 -5.61 6.87 -13.23
CA LEU A 181 -6.16 5.64 -12.65
C LEU A 181 -5.58 5.36 -11.26
N CYS A 182 -6.29 4.54 -10.49
CA CYS A 182 -5.74 3.90 -9.30
C CYS A 182 -4.49 3.10 -9.68
N ARG A 183 -3.45 3.19 -8.84
CA ARG A 183 -2.19 2.49 -9.08
C ARG A 183 -1.80 1.70 -7.87
N GLU A 184 -1.21 0.54 -8.10
CA GLU A 184 -0.68 -0.32 -7.06
C GLU A 184 0.70 -0.83 -7.47
N ILE A 185 1.65 -0.80 -6.54
CA ILE A 185 2.97 -1.41 -6.67
C ILE A 185 3.11 -2.38 -5.51
N SER A 186 3.30 -3.66 -5.84
CA SER A 186 3.42 -4.73 -4.86
C SER A 186 4.75 -5.45 -5.05
N PHE A 187 5.45 -5.76 -3.97
CA PHE A 187 6.72 -6.48 -4.01
C PHE A 187 7.05 -7.08 -2.65
N GLN A 188 7.96 -8.03 -2.62
CA GLN A 188 8.55 -8.53 -1.38
C GLN A 188 10.02 -8.15 -1.34
N PHE A 189 10.53 -7.84 -0.16
CA PHE A 189 11.94 -7.55 0.03
C PHE A 189 12.48 -8.16 1.31
N ARG A 190 13.80 -8.36 1.33
CA ARG A 190 14.56 -8.77 2.50
C ARG A 190 15.86 -7.97 2.52
N THR A 191 16.17 -7.36 3.66
CA THR A 191 17.36 -6.51 3.83
C THR A 191 17.89 -6.55 5.25
N ARG A 192 19.17 -6.20 5.42
CA ARG A 192 19.79 -5.87 6.71
C ARG A 192 20.10 -4.38 6.84
N LEU A 193 19.99 -3.64 5.74
CA LEU A 193 20.30 -2.22 5.71
C LEU A 193 19.17 -1.42 6.37
N PRO A 194 19.50 -0.53 7.31
CA PRO A 194 18.50 0.33 7.95
C PRO A 194 18.00 1.44 7.03
N HIS A 195 18.71 1.70 5.93
CA HIS A 195 18.39 2.72 4.94
C HIS A 195 18.61 2.18 3.53
N GLY A 196 17.72 2.53 2.60
CA GLY A 196 17.92 2.23 1.18
C GLY A 196 16.68 2.53 0.36
N LEU A 197 16.88 3.02 -0.86
CA LEU A 197 15.83 3.08 -1.86
C LEU A 197 15.51 1.64 -2.33
N LEU A 198 14.23 1.34 -2.51
CA LEU A 198 13.75 0.06 -3.01
C LEU A 198 13.12 0.24 -4.38
N VAL A 199 12.25 1.24 -4.53
CA VAL A 199 11.57 1.57 -5.78
C VAL A 199 11.56 3.09 -5.97
N TYR A 200 12.00 3.53 -7.14
CA TYR A 200 11.78 4.88 -7.64
C TYR A 200 10.91 4.80 -8.89
N HIS A 201 9.88 5.63 -8.96
CA HIS A 201 8.99 5.69 -10.11
C HIS A 201 8.82 7.15 -10.57
N ASN A 202 8.97 7.34 -11.87
CA ASN A 202 8.79 8.61 -12.56
C ASN A 202 8.09 8.37 -13.91
N VAL A 203 7.68 9.44 -14.58
CA VAL A 203 7.11 9.43 -15.92
C VAL A 203 7.90 10.32 -16.89
N LYS A 204 8.11 9.84 -18.11
CA LYS A 204 8.62 10.63 -19.23
C LYS A 204 7.45 11.40 -19.84
N THR A 205 7.59 12.73 -19.89
CA THR A 205 6.58 13.62 -20.46
C THR A 205 6.90 13.89 -21.94
N PRO A 206 6.00 13.56 -22.89
CA PRO A 206 6.21 13.86 -24.31
C PRO A 206 6.28 15.36 -24.57
N SER A 207 6.97 15.75 -25.66
CA SER A 207 7.02 17.14 -26.11
C SER A 207 5.61 17.73 -26.30
N GLY A 208 5.37 18.92 -25.76
CA GLY A 208 4.08 19.62 -25.87
C GLY A 208 3.06 19.27 -24.78
N VAL A 209 3.37 18.31 -23.90
CA VAL A 209 2.52 17.97 -22.75
C VAL A 209 3.06 18.71 -21.53
N LYS A 210 2.20 19.46 -20.84
CA LYS A 210 2.55 20.11 -19.58
C LYS A 210 2.16 19.18 -18.43
N LEU A 211 3.14 18.77 -17.64
CA LEU A 211 2.96 18.02 -16.39
C LEU A 211 3.86 18.64 -15.33
N ASP A 212 3.31 18.88 -14.15
CA ASP A 212 4.11 19.29 -12.99
C ASP A 212 5.03 18.15 -12.53
N PRO A 213 6.23 18.44 -11.99
CA PRO A 213 7.18 17.42 -11.58
C PRO A 213 6.52 16.31 -10.75
N TYR A 214 6.67 15.05 -11.17
CA TYR A 214 6.10 13.89 -10.51
C TYR A 214 7.20 12.89 -10.14
N ALA A 215 7.17 12.37 -8.92
CA ALA A 215 8.02 11.24 -8.53
C ALA A 215 7.39 10.47 -7.36
N LEU A 216 7.68 9.17 -7.29
CA LEU A 216 7.32 8.30 -6.18
C LEU A 216 8.56 7.54 -5.73
N TYR A 217 8.83 7.58 -4.43
CA TYR A 217 9.93 6.87 -3.78
C TYR A 217 9.36 5.89 -2.76
N VAL A 218 9.85 4.67 -2.75
CA VAL A 218 9.61 3.67 -1.71
C VAL A 218 10.97 3.32 -1.13
N ILE A 219 11.19 3.74 0.11
CA ILE A 219 12.48 3.67 0.80
C ILE A 219 12.32 2.91 2.12
N VAL A 220 13.38 2.24 2.55
CA VAL A 220 13.56 1.89 3.97
C VAL A 220 14.31 3.05 4.62
N GLU A 221 13.78 3.58 5.72
CA GLU A 221 14.41 4.63 6.50
C GLU A 221 14.33 4.27 7.99
N LYS A 222 15.49 4.09 8.64
CA LYS A 222 15.59 3.65 10.03
C LYS A 222 14.83 2.34 10.30
N GLY A 223 14.88 1.40 9.34
CA GLY A 223 14.20 0.11 9.45
C GLY A 223 12.67 0.19 9.33
N GLN A 224 12.09 1.30 8.89
CA GLN A 224 10.66 1.45 8.59
C GLN A 224 10.48 1.66 7.09
N LEU A 225 9.32 1.28 6.54
CA LEU A 225 9.01 1.62 5.16
C LEU A 225 8.52 3.07 5.14
N LYS A 226 9.07 3.88 4.24
CA LYS A 226 8.61 5.24 3.99
C LYS A 226 8.34 5.41 2.50
N VAL A 227 7.15 5.89 2.19
CA VAL A 227 6.74 6.17 0.81
C VAL A 227 6.61 7.68 0.67
N VAL A 228 7.28 8.26 -0.33
CA VAL A 228 7.26 9.69 -0.60
C VAL A 228 6.72 9.92 -2.01
N HIS A 229 5.62 10.65 -2.09
CA HIS A 229 5.02 11.10 -3.33
C HIS A 229 5.28 12.60 -3.52
N VAL A 230 5.84 12.96 -4.68
CA VAL A 230 6.10 14.33 -5.08
C VAL A 230 5.22 14.67 -6.28
N PHE A 231 4.52 15.79 -6.20
CA PHE A 231 3.79 16.37 -7.33
C PHE A 231 3.83 17.90 -7.28
N GLY A 232 4.40 18.52 -8.31
CA GLY A 232 4.66 19.96 -8.35
C GLY A 232 5.60 20.39 -7.23
N ASN A 233 5.12 21.33 -6.40
CA ASN A 233 5.83 21.79 -5.19
C ASN A 233 5.39 21.04 -3.92
N HIS A 234 4.55 20.03 -4.05
CA HIS A 234 4.01 19.28 -2.91
C HIS A 234 4.76 17.97 -2.69
N SER A 235 5.01 17.67 -1.43
CA SER A 235 5.53 16.38 -0.98
C SER A 235 4.60 15.81 0.10
N THR A 236 4.17 14.58 -0.11
CA THR A 236 3.37 13.79 0.82
C THR A 236 4.14 12.52 1.16
N SER A 237 4.25 12.18 2.44
CA SER A 237 4.90 10.95 2.89
C SER A 237 4.05 10.16 3.87
N VAL A 238 4.16 8.84 3.82
CA VAL A 238 3.60 7.90 4.79
C VAL A 238 4.69 6.93 5.24
N THR A 239 4.73 6.61 6.53
CA THR A 239 5.69 5.66 7.12
C THR A 239 4.91 4.54 7.78
N VAL A 240 5.32 3.28 7.55
CA VAL A 240 4.60 2.10 8.03
C VAL A 240 5.56 0.96 8.37
N GLY A 241 5.21 0.22 9.43
CA GLY A 241 5.98 -0.93 9.92
C GLY A 241 7.30 -0.54 10.56
N GLU A 242 7.94 -1.51 11.21
CA GLU A 242 9.20 -1.32 11.92
C GLU A 242 10.07 -2.59 11.90
N GLY A 243 11.36 -2.40 12.14
CA GLY A 243 12.34 -3.50 12.17
C GLY A 243 12.43 -4.27 10.85
N LEU A 244 12.24 -3.61 9.71
CA LEU A 244 12.23 -4.21 8.37
C LEU A 244 13.62 -4.57 7.83
N ASN A 245 14.66 -4.34 8.64
CA ASN A 245 16.06 -4.62 8.36
C ASN A 245 16.57 -5.82 9.17
N ARG A 246 15.69 -6.77 9.50
CA ARG A 246 15.99 -7.95 10.35
C ARG A 246 16.32 -9.22 9.57
N ASP A 247 16.66 -9.09 8.28
CA ASP A 247 16.97 -10.22 7.40
C ASP A 247 15.81 -11.21 7.20
N GLU A 248 14.58 -10.72 7.30
CA GLU A 248 13.35 -11.45 7.02
C GLU A 248 12.66 -10.93 5.76
N TRP A 249 11.80 -11.75 5.17
CA TRP A 249 10.97 -11.34 4.04
C TRP A 249 9.78 -10.52 4.52
N HIS A 250 9.57 -9.38 3.87
CA HIS A 250 8.44 -8.49 4.09
C HIS A 250 7.64 -8.30 2.81
N SER A 251 6.32 -8.28 2.91
CA SER A 251 5.41 -8.03 1.79
C SER A 251 4.95 -6.57 1.79
N VAL A 252 5.18 -5.85 0.70
CA VAL A 252 4.86 -4.44 0.54
C VAL A 252 3.78 -4.27 -0.53
N MET A 253 2.81 -3.41 -0.24
CA MET A 253 1.89 -2.86 -1.23
C MET A 253 1.81 -1.35 -1.06
N VAL A 254 1.97 -0.61 -2.15
CA VAL A 254 1.79 0.85 -2.22
C VAL A 254 0.70 1.16 -3.23
N ARG A 255 -0.36 1.83 -2.79
CA ARG A 255 -1.49 2.21 -3.63
C ARG A 255 -1.69 3.72 -3.66
N ILE A 256 -1.80 4.28 -4.86
CA ILE A 256 -2.24 5.66 -5.11
C ILE A 256 -3.69 5.58 -5.59
N ASP A 257 -4.61 5.99 -4.72
CA ASP A 257 -6.02 6.18 -5.06
C ASP A 257 -6.22 7.64 -5.44
N VAL A 258 -6.29 7.90 -6.74
CA VAL A 258 -6.42 9.25 -7.29
C VAL A 258 -7.80 9.84 -7.08
N HIS A 259 -8.85 9.00 -6.93
CA HIS A 259 -10.22 9.47 -6.71
C HIS A 259 -10.42 9.92 -5.27
N GLY A 260 -9.87 9.15 -4.31
CA GLY A 260 -9.86 9.55 -2.91
C GLY A 260 -8.74 10.54 -2.56
N ALA A 261 -7.85 10.87 -3.50
CA ALA A 261 -6.60 11.58 -3.27
C ALA A 261 -5.80 10.98 -2.08
N ARG A 262 -5.63 9.65 -2.05
CA ARG A 262 -4.95 8.92 -0.97
C ARG A 262 -3.71 8.19 -1.45
N LEU A 263 -2.69 8.21 -0.61
CA LEU A 263 -1.53 7.32 -0.67
C LEU A 263 -1.65 6.32 0.47
N ILE A 264 -1.65 5.04 0.13
CA ILE A 264 -1.80 3.92 1.07
C ILE A 264 -0.55 3.06 0.98
N ALA A 265 0.05 2.76 2.11
CA ALA A 265 1.18 1.86 2.22
C ALA A 265 0.84 0.71 3.17
N ARG A 266 1.16 -0.51 2.76
CA ARG A 266 1.06 -1.71 3.59
C ARG A 266 2.40 -2.42 3.64
N VAL A 267 2.74 -2.90 4.83
CA VAL A 267 3.88 -3.79 5.08
C VAL A 267 3.40 -4.92 5.96
N ASP A 268 3.45 -6.15 5.44
CA ASP A 268 2.90 -7.33 6.06
C ASP A 268 1.42 -7.09 6.46
N ASN A 269 1.12 -7.06 7.75
CA ASN A 269 -0.21 -6.80 8.28
C ASN A 269 -0.47 -5.33 8.64
N ASN A 270 0.56 -4.48 8.60
CA ASN A 270 0.45 -3.08 8.96
C ASN A 270 0.02 -2.25 7.74
N LYS A 271 -0.83 -1.24 7.97
CA LYS A 271 -1.34 -0.35 6.93
C LYS A 271 -1.36 1.08 7.47
N GLU A 272 -0.89 2.02 6.66
CA GLU A 272 -1.04 3.45 6.90
C GLU A 272 -1.52 4.15 5.62
N GLU A 273 -2.20 5.29 5.78
CA GLU A 273 -2.67 6.09 4.64
C GLU A 273 -2.64 7.59 4.93
N VAL A 274 -2.46 8.39 3.87
CA VAL A 274 -2.37 9.86 3.96
C VAL A 274 -2.99 10.50 2.71
N TYR A 275 -3.52 11.70 2.86
CA TYR A 275 -4.00 12.49 1.72
C TYR A 275 -2.85 13.06 0.88
N LEU A 276 -2.97 12.89 -0.43
CA LEU A 276 -2.05 13.42 -1.42
C LEU A 276 -2.27 14.93 -1.58
N LYS A 277 -1.21 15.70 -1.41
CA LYS A 277 -1.21 17.14 -1.60
C LYS A 277 -1.01 17.48 -3.08
N GLY A 278 -1.62 18.57 -3.53
CA GLY A 278 -1.44 19.11 -4.87
C GLY A 278 -2.30 18.48 -5.98
N LEU A 279 -3.00 17.37 -5.70
CA LEU A 279 -3.96 16.82 -6.66
C LEU A 279 -5.17 17.73 -6.78
N ASN A 280 -5.53 18.07 -8.01
CA ASN A 280 -6.76 18.79 -8.30
C ASN A 280 -7.95 17.82 -8.21
N HIS A 281 -9.05 18.26 -7.58
CA HIS A 281 -10.21 17.40 -7.33
C HIS A 281 -10.94 16.94 -8.60
N GLU A 282 -10.86 17.70 -9.70
CA GLU A 282 -11.53 17.37 -10.97
C GLU A 282 -10.57 16.73 -11.97
N THR A 283 -9.32 17.20 -11.99
CA THR A 283 -8.35 16.85 -13.02
C THR A 283 -7.19 15.98 -12.52
N ASN A 284 -7.15 15.63 -11.23
CA ASN A 284 -6.09 14.86 -10.58
C ASN A 284 -4.69 15.47 -10.82
N TYR A 285 -3.90 14.84 -11.69
CA TYR A 285 -2.56 15.28 -12.08
C TYR A 285 -2.58 16.28 -13.26
N GLY A 286 -3.75 16.69 -13.75
CA GLY A 286 -3.87 17.64 -14.86
C GLY A 286 -3.53 17.06 -16.24
N VAL A 287 -3.38 15.73 -16.35
CA VAL A 287 -3.05 15.05 -17.61
C VAL A 287 -4.04 13.92 -17.89
N SER A 288 -4.56 13.89 -19.13
CA SER A 288 -5.52 12.89 -19.59
C SER A 288 -4.91 11.83 -20.51
N ILE A 289 -3.70 12.07 -21.02
CA ILE A 289 -2.97 11.16 -21.91
C ILE A 289 -2.19 10.10 -21.12
N ASN A 290 -1.83 9.02 -21.81
CA ASN A 290 -0.94 8.01 -21.27
C ASN A 290 0.51 8.52 -21.34
N LEU A 291 1.27 8.31 -20.27
CA LEU A 291 2.67 8.70 -20.17
C LEU A 291 3.55 7.47 -20.09
N MET A 292 4.79 7.58 -20.56
CA MET A 292 5.75 6.49 -20.41
C MET A 292 6.29 6.48 -18.99
N SER A 293 6.30 5.33 -18.33
CA SER A 293 6.88 5.23 -16.99
C SER A 293 8.33 4.78 -17.03
N VAL A 294 9.03 5.18 -15.98
CA VAL A 294 10.34 4.72 -15.62
C VAL A 294 10.26 4.24 -14.18
N VAL A 295 10.44 2.94 -13.98
CA VAL A 295 10.54 2.35 -12.64
C VAL A 295 11.97 1.85 -12.47
N LEU A 296 12.64 2.32 -11.42
CA LEU A 296 13.93 1.80 -10.98
C LEU A 296 13.72 0.99 -9.71
N VAL A 297 14.22 -0.24 -9.67
CA VAL A 297 14.14 -1.14 -8.52
C VAL A 297 15.55 -1.56 -8.11
N GLY A 298 15.94 -1.36 -6.86
CA GLY A 298 17.28 -1.70 -6.37
C GLY A 298 17.86 -0.61 -5.48
N VAL A 299 19.19 -0.60 -5.34
CA VAL A 299 19.93 0.29 -4.42
C VAL A 299 20.71 1.36 -5.22
N PRO A 300 20.04 2.36 -5.81
CA PRO A 300 20.72 3.49 -6.44
C PRO A 300 21.42 4.34 -5.38
N GLN A 301 22.54 4.98 -5.75
CA GLN A 301 23.15 6.00 -4.89
C GLN A 301 22.29 7.28 -4.90
N ASP A 302 22.35 8.02 -3.79
CA ASP A 302 21.78 9.36 -3.60
C ASP A 302 22.19 10.35 -4.70
#